data_AF-A0A926F2J0-F1
#
_entry.id   AF-A0A926F2J0-F1
#
_cell.length_a   1.000
_cell.length_b   1.000
_cell.length_c   1.000
_cell.angle_alpha   90.00
_cell.angle_beta   90.00
_cell.angle_gamma   90.00
#
_symmetry.space_group_name_H-M   'P 1'
#
loop_
_entity.id
_entity.type
_entity.pdbx_description
1 polymer ?
#
loop_
_entity_poly.entity_id
_entity_poly.type
_entity_poly.pdbx_seq_one_letter_code
_entity_poly.pdbx_strand_id
1 'polypeptide(L)'
;MRTALFISTSVLSLFLLASCEKGMEDMTAPQPLPEKELPSEGSSDDVPEGYFVVSFLAGQDDITRTPVTGADGRVRHIRYVIYNSAGEYVKEKVILTPANPIPTWPFTAVKDTLPKGTYTAIFLANIEKTMFPIPGSGGTTTYADVLTNYKGKMTDARIVLPGAEFTDTSEYYWAKIGFSDAAAQPTVTLQRIISMLNLHRNFVDAQTALNKLENNIVTQLNYNGTIQTTVNAVLPAAIKNALNLGPVGNLVYDVVGGLDKAVDLVKNAVINQVVNALYQNLLQQLTNQIGMALTGNANQQGALAGLGVLLNPWATDEANAAIVTIRNFPQTMDLSLNVQSVFTGDHLFKYTFTPGTIYDEKDILIRGFNGVFDVRKINVVKQGLIGGLVIDNIVGSPYLLTGVFIDITDPIQATVATNFRYKANYSFVDLGLKSYTAQTDGNHSLTLSVQLANIANLDGILTGIPVLGPILNGTVKGLLNNITVSVPINLPLLGVDNLTLSGSWSTPTTY
;
A
#
# COMPACT_ATOMS: atom_id res chain seq x y z
N MET A 1 0.34 -6.83 53.09
CA MET A 1 0.21 -5.35 53.10
C MET A 1 -0.79 -4.94 52.03
N ARG A 2 -1.56 -3.88 52.30
CA ARG A 2 -2.86 -3.57 51.74
C ARG A 2 -2.83 -3.12 50.27
N THR A 3 -3.82 -3.61 49.52
CA THR A 3 -4.33 -3.11 48.24
C THR A 3 -4.84 -1.66 48.38
N ALA A 4 -4.51 -0.81 47.41
CA ALA A 4 -5.17 0.48 47.20
C ALA A 4 -5.53 0.63 45.73
N LEU A 5 -6.84 0.67 45.49
CA LEU A 5 -7.55 0.86 44.24
C LEU A 5 -7.64 2.38 43.98
N PHE A 6 -7.09 2.89 42.87
CA PHE A 6 -7.31 4.27 42.45
C PHE A 6 -8.46 4.33 41.45
N ILE A 7 -9.60 4.84 41.92
CA ILE A 7 -10.74 5.28 41.11
C ILE A 7 -10.54 6.79 40.91
N SER A 8 -10.29 7.24 39.69
CA SER A 8 -10.34 8.66 39.33
C SER A 8 -11.63 8.95 38.56
N THR A 9 -12.58 9.56 39.27
CA THR A 9 -13.80 10.19 38.78
C THR A 9 -13.46 11.36 37.87
N SER A 10 -13.91 11.32 36.61
CA SER A 10 -13.81 12.45 35.69
C SER A 10 -14.96 13.42 35.92
N VAL A 11 -14.62 14.65 36.33
CA VAL A 11 -15.53 15.76 36.59
C VAL A 11 -15.96 16.38 35.26
N LEU A 12 -17.28 16.47 35.08
CA LEU A 12 -17.98 17.13 34.00
C LEU A 12 -17.91 18.66 34.21
N SER A 13 -17.21 19.39 33.35
CA SER A 13 -17.16 20.86 33.41
C SER A 13 -18.22 21.48 32.48
N LEU A 14 -19.37 21.82 33.05
CA LEU A 14 -20.27 22.84 32.51
C LEU A 14 -19.64 24.23 32.72
N PHE A 15 -19.56 25.04 31.67
CA PHE A 15 -19.38 26.48 31.81
C PHE A 15 -20.61 27.21 31.24
N LEU A 16 -21.38 27.83 32.15
CA LEU A 16 -22.33 28.89 31.86
C LEU A 16 -22.07 30.08 32.81
N LEU A 17 -21.70 31.21 32.19
CA LEU A 17 -22.16 32.60 32.40
C LEU A 17 -21.93 33.36 33.73
N ALA A 18 -21.30 34.55 33.62
CA ALA A 18 -21.81 35.89 34.01
C ALA A 18 -20.77 36.98 33.58
N SER A 19 -21.10 37.94 32.69
CA SER A 19 -21.65 39.32 32.90
C SER A 19 -20.61 40.31 33.52
N CYS A 20 -20.38 41.57 33.11
CA CYS A 20 -21.19 42.73 32.67
C CYS A 20 -20.27 43.71 31.88
N GLU A 21 -20.64 44.38 30.78
CA GLU A 21 -21.58 45.51 30.54
C GLU A 21 -20.85 46.87 30.41
N LYS A 22 -20.90 47.51 29.22
CA LYS A 22 -21.54 48.83 28.96
C LYS A 22 -21.17 49.40 27.58
N GLY A 23 -22.20 49.87 26.87
CA GLY A 23 -22.09 50.65 25.63
C GLY A 23 -23.42 50.68 24.90
N MET A 24 -24.40 51.38 25.48
CA MET A 24 -25.74 51.57 24.93
C MET A 24 -25.76 52.87 24.11
N GLU A 25 -25.97 52.76 22.81
CA GLU A 25 -26.50 53.83 21.96
C GLU A 25 -27.77 53.33 21.29
N ASP A 26 -28.79 54.19 21.33
CA ASP A 26 -30.17 53.99 20.88
C ASP A 26 -30.27 53.39 19.47
N MET A 27 -31.00 52.28 19.34
CA MET A 27 -31.67 51.94 18.08
C MET A 27 -33.08 51.41 18.34
N THR A 28 -33.97 52.00 17.57
CA THR A 28 -35.42 51.89 17.46
C THR A 28 -35.95 50.45 17.45
N ALA A 29 -37.19 50.28 17.90
CA ALA A 29 -37.94 49.03 17.99
C ALA A 29 -37.74 48.07 16.79
N PRO A 30 -37.70 46.74 17.03
CA PRO A 30 -37.45 45.75 15.99
C PRO A 30 -38.54 45.79 14.92
N GLN A 31 -38.13 46.03 13.67
CA GLN A 31 -38.99 45.78 12.52
C GLN A 31 -39.27 44.27 12.40
N PRO A 32 -40.49 43.86 12.00
CA PRO A 32 -40.78 42.46 11.74
C PRO A 32 -39.86 41.93 10.62
N LEU A 33 -39.40 40.69 10.80
CA LEU A 33 -38.75 39.89 9.76
C LEU A 33 -39.61 39.94 8.47
N PRO A 34 -39.01 40.10 7.27
CA PRO A 34 -39.75 39.89 6.04
C PRO A 34 -40.27 38.45 6.01
N GLU A 35 -41.57 38.35 5.80
CA GLU A 35 -42.33 37.12 5.73
C GLU A 35 -41.76 36.21 4.64
N LYS A 36 -41.62 34.93 4.99
CA LYS A 36 -41.19 33.87 4.10
C LYS A 36 -42.25 33.70 3.01
N GLU A 37 -42.01 34.24 1.82
CA GLU A 37 -42.85 33.93 0.65
C GLU A 37 -42.83 32.42 0.40
N LEU A 38 -43.96 31.76 0.69
CA LEU A 38 -44.26 30.44 0.13
C LEU A 38 -44.37 30.58 -1.39
N PRO A 39 -43.92 29.60 -2.19
CA PRO A 39 -44.08 29.65 -3.63
C PRO A 39 -45.58 29.63 -3.95
N SER A 40 -46.09 30.71 -4.56
CA SER A 40 -47.39 30.67 -5.19
C SER A 40 -47.38 29.63 -6.30
N GLU A 41 -48.36 28.74 -6.33
CA GLU A 41 -48.66 27.94 -7.50
C GLU A 41 -49.03 28.89 -8.66
N GLY A 42 -48.06 29.17 -9.52
CA GLY A 42 -48.24 30.01 -10.70
C GLY A 42 -49.08 29.28 -11.75
N SER A 43 -50.25 29.84 -12.03
CA SER A 43 -51.05 29.62 -13.24
C SER A 43 -50.20 29.84 -14.51
N SER A 44 -50.55 29.14 -15.58
CA SER A 44 -49.82 29.03 -16.86
C SER A 44 -49.72 30.32 -17.71
N ASP A 45 -49.96 31.51 -17.16
CA ASP A 45 -50.18 32.74 -17.93
C ASP A 45 -49.05 33.79 -17.84
N ASP A 46 -47.91 33.48 -17.20
CA ASP A 46 -46.87 34.47 -16.87
C ASP A 46 -45.53 34.29 -17.63
N VAL A 47 -45.54 33.57 -18.76
CA VAL A 47 -44.35 33.43 -19.62
C VAL A 47 -44.34 34.55 -20.67
N PRO A 48 -43.33 35.44 -20.68
CA PRO A 48 -43.27 36.53 -21.66
C PRO A 48 -43.31 36.03 -23.10
N GLU A 49 -43.91 36.83 -24.00
CA GLU A 49 -43.93 36.50 -25.43
C GLU A 49 -42.49 36.30 -25.96
N GLY A 50 -42.29 35.21 -26.71
CA GLY A 50 -40.97 34.82 -27.21
C GLY A 50 -40.12 34.00 -26.24
N TYR A 51 -40.63 33.65 -25.06
CA TYR A 51 -39.95 32.79 -24.07
C TYR A 51 -40.66 31.43 -23.91
N PHE A 52 -39.96 30.48 -23.28
CA PHE A 52 -40.48 29.20 -22.83
C PHE A 52 -39.90 28.84 -21.46
N VAL A 53 -40.55 27.93 -20.75
CA VAL A 53 -40.06 27.40 -19.47
C VAL A 53 -39.48 26.02 -19.69
N VAL A 54 -38.18 25.84 -19.41
CA VAL A 54 -37.55 24.53 -19.32
C VAL A 54 -37.77 23.97 -17.92
N SER A 55 -38.10 22.69 -17.81
CA SER A 55 -38.22 21.95 -16.55
C SER A 55 -37.29 20.74 -16.57
N PHE A 56 -36.16 20.86 -15.87
CA PHE A 56 -35.19 19.77 -15.72
C PHE A 56 -35.73 18.74 -14.73
N LEU A 57 -36.06 17.55 -15.23
CA LEU A 57 -36.61 16.44 -14.45
C LEU A 57 -35.49 15.50 -14.00
N ALA A 58 -35.68 14.78 -12.90
CA ALA A 58 -34.78 13.69 -12.55
C ALA A 58 -34.92 12.55 -13.57
N GLY A 59 -33.81 11.97 -14.04
CA GLY A 59 -33.84 10.81 -14.92
C GLY A 59 -34.43 9.58 -14.23
N GLN A 60 -35.31 8.86 -14.92
CA GLN A 60 -36.02 7.67 -14.41
C GLN A 60 -35.69 6.37 -15.18
N ASP A 61 -34.91 6.43 -16.27
CA ASP A 61 -34.75 5.30 -17.21
C ASP A 61 -33.37 4.60 -17.18
N ASP A 62 -33.41 3.27 -17.39
CA ASP A 62 -32.36 2.27 -17.70
C ASP A 62 -30.89 2.71 -17.62
N ILE A 63 -30.41 2.93 -16.40
CA ILE A 63 -28.98 3.05 -16.09
C ILE A 63 -28.47 1.67 -15.64
N THR A 64 -27.25 1.29 -16.02
CA THR A 64 -26.61 0.02 -15.62
C THR A 64 -26.39 -0.13 -14.11
N ARG A 65 -26.70 0.89 -13.30
CA ARG A 65 -26.60 0.92 -11.84
C ARG A 65 -27.87 1.53 -11.24
N THR A 66 -28.35 0.97 -10.12
CA THR A 66 -29.54 1.42 -9.40
C THR A 66 -29.48 2.91 -9.04
N PRO A 67 -30.53 3.71 -9.35
CA PRO A 67 -30.63 5.10 -8.93
C PRO A 67 -30.52 5.27 -7.41
N VAL A 68 -29.93 6.38 -6.97
CA VAL A 68 -29.82 6.73 -5.55
C VAL A 68 -31.13 7.36 -5.08
N THR A 69 -31.72 6.82 -4.01
CA THR A 69 -32.96 7.31 -3.40
C THR A 69 -32.79 7.53 -1.91
N GLY A 70 -33.32 8.63 -1.38
CA GLY A 70 -33.20 8.99 0.03
C GLY A 70 -32.03 9.94 0.31
N ALA A 71 -31.69 10.12 1.59
CA ALA A 71 -30.60 11.00 2.01
C ALA A 71 -29.24 10.42 1.57
N ASP A 72 -28.49 11.16 0.75
CA ASP A 72 -27.16 10.76 0.28
C ASP A 72 -26.22 11.97 0.13
N GLY A 73 -25.04 11.85 0.75
CA GLY A 73 -24.07 12.93 0.87
C GLY A 73 -23.00 12.98 -0.22
N ARG A 74 -23.04 12.10 -1.23
CA ARG A 74 -22.02 12.07 -2.29
C ARG A 74 -21.97 13.34 -3.11
N VAL A 75 -23.12 13.98 -3.33
CA VAL A 75 -23.25 15.27 -4.02
C VAL A 75 -23.75 16.30 -3.02
N ARG A 76 -22.96 17.36 -2.81
CA ARG A 76 -23.19 18.43 -1.82
C ARG A 76 -23.32 19.82 -2.45
N HIS A 77 -22.94 19.96 -3.71
CA HIS A 77 -23.15 21.17 -4.50
C HIS A 77 -23.62 20.79 -5.90
N ILE A 78 -24.53 21.56 -6.47
CA ILE A 78 -24.93 21.44 -7.87
C ILE A 78 -25.15 22.83 -8.44
N ARG A 79 -24.56 23.05 -9.61
CA ARG A 79 -24.87 24.16 -10.49
C ARG A 79 -25.12 23.62 -11.89
N TYR A 80 -25.85 24.37 -12.69
CA TYR A 80 -25.83 24.16 -14.12
C TYR A 80 -25.44 25.45 -14.85
N VAL A 81 -24.89 25.27 -16.05
CA VAL A 81 -24.56 26.35 -16.99
C VAL A 81 -25.26 26.08 -18.30
N ILE A 82 -25.91 27.08 -18.87
CA ILE A 82 -26.65 26.99 -20.14
C ILE A 82 -25.86 27.72 -21.22
N TYR A 83 -25.72 27.05 -22.36
CA TYR A 83 -25.14 27.59 -23.59
C TYR A 83 -26.17 27.58 -24.70
N ASN A 84 -26.11 28.57 -25.60
CA ASN A 84 -26.93 28.61 -26.81
C ASN A 84 -26.40 27.61 -27.87
N SER A 85 -27.06 27.55 -29.03
CA SER A 85 -26.66 26.68 -30.15
C SER A 85 -25.27 26.99 -30.73
N ALA A 86 -24.77 28.22 -30.56
CA ALA A 86 -23.40 28.61 -30.93
C ALA A 86 -22.35 28.25 -29.85
N GLY A 87 -22.79 27.67 -28.72
CA GLY A 87 -21.92 27.32 -27.60
C GLY A 87 -21.54 28.52 -26.73
N GLU A 88 -22.25 29.64 -26.82
CA GLU A 88 -22.00 30.84 -26.01
C GLU A 88 -22.79 30.78 -24.71
N TYR A 89 -22.17 31.23 -23.62
CA TYR A 89 -22.77 31.28 -22.30
C TYR A 89 -24.04 32.13 -22.30
N VAL A 90 -25.11 31.61 -21.69
CA VAL A 90 -26.41 32.27 -21.54
C VAL A 90 -26.68 32.60 -20.07
N LYS A 91 -26.61 31.60 -19.21
CA LYS A 91 -26.99 31.71 -17.79
C LYS A 91 -26.34 30.60 -16.95
N GLU A 92 -26.16 30.86 -15.66
CA GLU A 92 -25.89 29.83 -14.64
C GLU A 92 -26.92 29.89 -13.51
N LYS A 93 -27.08 28.77 -12.80
CA LYS A 93 -27.83 28.71 -11.54
C LYS A 93 -27.24 27.67 -10.62
N VAL A 94 -27.08 28.04 -9.35
CA VAL A 94 -26.74 27.10 -8.28
C VAL A 94 -28.05 26.59 -7.68
N ILE A 95 -28.24 25.28 -7.63
CA ILE A 95 -29.47 24.64 -7.14
C ILE A 95 -29.25 23.86 -5.83
N LEU A 96 -28.00 23.58 -5.50
CA LEU A 96 -27.60 23.00 -4.22
C LEU A 96 -26.27 23.64 -3.80
N THR A 97 -26.21 24.15 -2.58
CA THR A 97 -24.99 24.67 -1.94
C THR A 97 -24.50 23.73 -0.85
N PRO A 98 -23.19 23.66 -0.56
CA PRO A 98 -22.66 22.84 0.54
C PRO A 98 -23.26 23.27 1.90
N ALA A 99 -24.24 22.51 2.40
CA ALA A 99 -24.89 22.77 3.68
C ALA A 99 -25.31 21.46 4.36
N ASN A 100 -25.58 21.53 5.66
CA ASN A 100 -26.26 20.48 6.41
C ASN A 100 -27.75 20.86 6.56
N PRO A 101 -28.70 19.91 6.48
CA PRO A 101 -28.51 18.46 6.42
C PRO A 101 -28.09 17.92 5.04
N ILE A 102 -27.79 16.62 4.99
CA ILE A 102 -27.51 15.88 3.75
C ILE A 102 -28.72 15.98 2.80
N PRO A 103 -28.52 16.20 1.49
CA PRO A 103 -29.61 16.29 0.52
C PRO A 103 -30.30 14.94 0.29
N THR A 104 -31.58 15.00 -0.07
CA THR A 104 -32.41 13.84 -0.42
C THR A 104 -32.57 13.73 -1.93
N TRP A 105 -32.49 12.50 -2.44
CA TRP A 105 -32.58 12.17 -3.86
C TRP A 105 -33.84 11.35 -4.18
N PRO A 106 -34.44 11.52 -5.38
CA PRO A 106 -34.07 12.46 -6.44
C PRO A 106 -34.41 13.92 -6.07
N PHE A 107 -33.73 14.87 -6.71
CA PHE A 107 -34.02 16.29 -6.53
C PHE A 107 -35.32 16.69 -7.24
N THR A 108 -36.04 17.68 -6.72
CA THR A 108 -37.25 18.20 -7.38
C THR A 108 -36.92 18.88 -8.70
N ALA A 109 -37.91 18.92 -9.61
CA ALA A 109 -37.73 19.52 -10.92
C ALA A 109 -37.28 20.99 -10.80
N VAL A 110 -36.21 21.34 -11.53
CA VAL A 110 -35.71 22.72 -11.57
C VAL A 110 -36.21 23.40 -12.83
N LYS A 111 -36.83 24.57 -12.66
CA LYS A 111 -37.40 25.34 -13.77
C LYS A 111 -36.65 26.64 -14.01
N ASP A 112 -36.54 27.02 -15.28
CA ASP A 112 -36.04 28.32 -15.73
C ASP A 112 -36.73 28.80 -17.01
N THR A 113 -36.82 30.12 -17.16
CA THR A 113 -37.43 30.77 -18.32
C THR A 113 -36.34 31.31 -19.26
N LEU A 114 -36.42 30.97 -20.55
CA LEU A 114 -35.44 31.32 -21.57
C LEU A 114 -36.13 31.79 -22.86
N PRO A 115 -35.49 32.61 -23.70
CA PRO A 115 -35.99 32.87 -25.05
C PRO A 115 -36.18 31.57 -25.82
N LYS A 116 -37.13 31.51 -26.75
CA LYS A 116 -37.31 30.36 -27.64
C LYS A 116 -36.03 30.08 -28.42
N GLY A 117 -35.65 28.81 -28.53
CA GLY A 117 -34.39 28.41 -29.14
C GLY A 117 -33.89 27.05 -28.67
N THR A 118 -32.73 26.66 -29.17
CA THR A 118 -32.05 25.41 -28.80
C THR A 118 -30.83 25.70 -27.92
N TYR A 119 -30.70 24.92 -26.86
CA TYR A 119 -29.72 25.15 -25.81
C TYR A 119 -29.08 23.83 -25.35
N THR A 120 -27.92 23.95 -24.73
CA THR A 120 -27.26 22.86 -24.00
C THR A 120 -27.12 23.27 -22.54
N ALA A 121 -27.62 22.45 -21.61
CA ALA A 121 -27.36 22.58 -20.19
C ALA A 121 -26.26 21.61 -19.76
N ILE A 122 -25.29 22.11 -19.00
CA ILE A 122 -24.25 21.31 -18.36
C ILE A 122 -24.46 21.39 -16.85
N PHE A 123 -24.90 20.29 -16.23
CA PHE A 123 -24.97 20.16 -14.79
C PHE A 123 -23.62 19.70 -14.26
N LEU A 124 -23.15 20.37 -13.21
CA LEU A 124 -21.86 20.17 -12.57
C LEU A 124 -22.07 20.08 -11.07
N ALA A 125 -21.66 18.97 -10.49
CA ALA A 125 -21.81 18.71 -9.06
C ALA A 125 -20.46 18.65 -8.35
N ASN A 126 -20.45 19.14 -7.10
CA ASN A 126 -19.26 19.29 -6.25
C ASN A 126 -18.17 20.21 -6.82
N ILE A 127 -18.50 21.01 -7.83
CA ILE A 127 -17.63 22.02 -8.45
C ILE A 127 -17.73 23.35 -7.69
N GLU A 128 -17.44 23.32 -6.39
CA GLU A 128 -17.43 24.50 -5.52
C GLU A 128 -16.11 24.56 -4.78
N LYS A 129 -15.37 25.66 -4.91
CA LYS A 129 -13.99 25.74 -4.41
C LYS A 129 -13.89 25.59 -2.90
N THR A 130 -14.92 26.02 -2.17
CA THR A 130 -14.93 25.92 -0.71
C THR A 130 -14.96 24.47 -0.20
N MET A 131 -15.27 23.50 -1.07
CA MET A 131 -15.17 22.07 -0.78
C MET A 131 -13.73 21.54 -0.79
N PHE A 132 -12.76 22.31 -1.28
CA PHE A 132 -11.35 21.92 -1.43
C PHE A 132 -10.42 22.92 -0.72
N PRO A 133 -10.46 22.99 0.62
CA PRO A 133 -9.57 23.87 1.38
C PRO A 133 -8.11 23.44 1.20
N ILE A 134 -7.24 24.40 0.88
CA ILE A 134 -5.80 24.21 0.80
C ILE A 134 -5.18 24.80 2.07
N PRO A 135 -4.62 23.98 2.98
CA PRO A 135 -4.00 24.47 4.22
C PRO A 135 -2.75 25.28 3.90
N GLY A 136 -2.66 26.50 4.42
CA GLY A 136 -1.50 27.37 4.36
C GLY A 136 -0.73 27.42 5.68
N SER A 137 0.47 28.01 5.65
CA SER A 137 1.26 28.27 6.86
C SER A 137 0.52 29.23 7.80
N GLY A 138 0.64 29.00 9.11
CA GLY A 138 0.04 29.88 10.13
C GLY A 138 -1.48 29.75 10.30
N GLY A 139 -2.07 28.63 9.88
CA GLY A 139 -3.52 28.38 10.01
C GLY A 139 -4.38 29.08 8.95
N THR A 140 -3.76 29.64 7.92
CA THR A 140 -4.48 30.22 6.77
C THR A 140 -5.08 29.12 5.90
N THR A 141 -6.22 29.38 5.26
CA THR A 141 -6.83 28.47 4.27
C THR A 141 -7.05 29.23 2.99
N THR A 142 -6.63 28.63 1.87
CA THR A 142 -6.85 29.20 0.54
C THR A 142 -7.73 28.27 -0.29
N TYR A 143 -8.33 28.82 -1.34
CA TYR A 143 -9.24 28.10 -2.23
C TYR A 143 -8.89 28.44 -3.67
N ALA A 144 -8.79 27.43 -4.53
CA ALA A 144 -8.57 27.58 -5.97
C ALA A 144 -9.87 27.31 -6.72
N ASP A 145 -10.13 28.05 -7.80
CA ASP A 145 -11.29 27.79 -8.64
C ASP A 145 -11.15 26.42 -9.34
N VAL A 146 -12.19 25.60 -9.23
CA VAL A 146 -12.26 24.24 -9.81
C VAL A 146 -13.05 24.20 -11.13
N LEU A 147 -13.55 25.36 -11.56
CA LEU A 147 -14.21 25.57 -12.85
C LEU A 147 -13.82 26.95 -13.38
N THR A 148 -13.17 26.98 -14.53
CA THR A 148 -12.64 28.22 -15.13
C THR A 148 -13.18 28.41 -16.54
N ASN A 149 -13.17 29.66 -17.02
CA ASN A 149 -13.50 30.06 -18.41
C ASN A 149 -14.91 29.68 -18.92
N TYR A 150 -15.82 29.26 -18.04
CA TYR A 150 -17.16 28.77 -18.41
C TYR A 150 -18.18 29.86 -18.75
N LYS A 151 -17.86 31.14 -18.53
CA LYS A 151 -18.74 32.28 -18.85
C LYS A 151 -18.53 32.85 -20.27
N GLY A 152 -17.70 32.18 -21.08
CA GLY A 152 -17.45 32.51 -22.49
C GLY A 152 -18.04 31.46 -23.41
N LYS A 153 -17.19 30.79 -24.20
CA LYS A 153 -17.58 29.64 -25.01
C LYS A 153 -17.49 28.34 -24.22
N MET A 154 -18.43 27.42 -24.47
CA MET A 154 -18.45 26.09 -23.86
C MET A 154 -17.13 25.32 -24.08
N THR A 155 -16.47 25.52 -25.23
CA THR A 155 -15.19 24.89 -25.58
C THR A 155 -14.01 25.40 -24.77
N ASP A 156 -14.13 26.57 -24.15
CA ASP A 156 -13.05 27.21 -23.38
C ASP A 156 -13.14 26.85 -21.89
N ALA A 157 -14.31 26.41 -21.44
CA ALA A 157 -14.58 25.98 -20.08
C ALA A 157 -13.68 24.80 -19.66
N ARG A 158 -13.14 24.86 -18.44
CA ARG A 158 -12.30 23.79 -17.87
C ARG A 158 -12.78 23.40 -16.48
N ILE A 159 -12.98 22.11 -16.28
CA ILE A 159 -13.06 21.47 -14.96
C ILE A 159 -11.62 21.19 -14.53
N VAL A 160 -11.24 21.65 -13.34
CA VAL A 160 -9.85 21.61 -12.86
C VAL A 160 -9.75 20.59 -11.73
N LEU A 161 -8.68 19.78 -11.72
CA LEU A 161 -8.39 18.87 -10.61
C LEU A 161 -8.13 19.73 -9.35
N PRO A 162 -8.78 19.46 -8.22
CA PRO A 162 -8.64 20.27 -7.03
C PRO A 162 -7.23 20.14 -6.43
N GLY A 163 -6.79 21.20 -5.73
CA GLY A 163 -5.55 21.18 -4.93
C GLY A 163 -5.66 20.41 -3.61
N ALA A 164 -6.69 19.59 -3.43
CA ALA A 164 -6.95 18.78 -2.24
C ALA A 164 -7.47 17.39 -2.65
N GLU A 165 -7.24 16.39 -1.78
CA GLU A 165 -7.66 15.00 -2.03
C GLU A 165 -9.19 14.89 -2.08
N PHE A 166 -9.70 14.11 -3.04
CA PHE A 166 -11.12 13.79 -3.11
C PHE A 166 -11.53 12.88 -1.94
N THR A 167 -12.63 13.25 -1.29
CA THR A 167 -13.36 12.43 -0.33
C THR A 167 -14.62 11.86 -1.00
N ASP A 168 -15.30 10.93 -0.32
CA ASP A 168 -16.54 10.33 -0.86
C ASP A 168 -17.69 11.33 -1.05
N THR A 169 -17.57 12.56 -0.52
CA THR A 169 -18.58 13.63 -0.62
C THR A 169 -18.16 14.81 -1.49
N SER A 170 -16.97 14.74 -2.12
CA SER A 170 -16.41 15.84 -2.92
C SER A 170 -16.04 15.45 -4.36
N GLU A 171 -16.21 14.20 -4.77
CA GLU A 171 -15.99 13.78 -6.16
C GLU A 171 -16.89 14.55 -7.14
N TYR A 172 -16.37 14.85 -8.33
CA TYR A 172 -17.15 15.57 -9.34
C TYR A 172 -18.15 14.69 -10.07
N TYR A 173 -19.30 15.30 -10.38
CA TYR A 173 -20.33 14.71 -11.22
C TYR A 173 -20.74 15.68 -12.33
N TRP A 174 -21.22 15.12 -13.43
CA TRP A 174 -21.53 15.87 -14.65
C TRP A 174 -22.76 15.27 -15.35
N ALA A 175 -23.51 16.14 -16.03
CA ALA A 175 -24.47 15.74 -17.07
C ALA A 175 -24.52 16.81 -18.16
N LYS A 176 -24.62 16.40 -19.43
CA LYS A 176 -24.80 17.29 -20.59
C LYS A 176 -26.08 16.93 -21.33
N ILE A 177 -26.94 17.92 -21.51
CA ILE A 177 -28.29 17.69 -22.03
C ILE A 177 -28.65 18.80 -23.01
N GLY A 178 -29.12 18.40 -24.20
CA GLY A 178 -29.73 19.32 -25.16
C GLY A 178 -31.21 19.50 -24.87
N PHE A 179 -31.73 20.72 -25.04
CA PHE A 179 -33.15 21.02 -24.88
C PHE A 179 -33.56 22.20 -25.78
N SER A 180 -34.87 22.38 -25.96
CA SER A 180 -35.43 23.48 -26.76
C SER A 180 -36.86 23.80 -26.33
N ASP A 181 -37.47 24.81 -26.93
CA ASP A 181 -38.89 25.11 -26.77
C ASP A 181 -39.81 23.97 -27.25
N ALA A 182 -39.38 23.15 -28.21
CA ALA A 182 -40.10 21.95 -28.63
C ALA A 182 -39.89 20.73 -27.69
N ALA A 183 -38.83 20.74 -26.89
CA ALA A 183 -38.44 19.66 -25.97
C ALA A 183 -38.00 20.25 -24.62
N ALA A 184 -38.95 20.86 -23.92
CA ALA A 184 -38.71 21.69 -22.73
C ALA A 184 -38.61 20.91 -21.41
N GLN A 185 -38.73 19.57 -21.43
CA GLN A 185 -38.71 18.73 -20.22
C GLN A 185 -37.60 17.67 -20.26
N PRO A 186 -36.33 18.07 -20.38
CA PRO A 186 -35.21 17.13 -20.38
C PRO A 186 -35.04 16.43 -19.02
N THR A 187 -34.62 15.17 -19.04
CA THR A 187 -34.20 14.43 -17.86
C THR A 187 -32.71 14.62 -17.57
N VAL A 188 -32.34 14.67 -16.29
CA VAL A 188 -30.97 14.87 -15.80
C VAL A 188 -30.53 13.66 -14.99
N THR A 189 -29.41 13.06 -15.40
CA THR A 189 -28.72 11.98 -14.66
C THR A 189 -27.28 12.37 -14.43
N LEU A 190 -26.93 12.70 -13.18
CA LEU A 190 -25.55 13.02 -12.80
C LEU A 190 -24.69 11.76 -12.80
N GLN A 191 -23.59 11.79 -13.56
CA GLN A 191 -22.59 10.73 -13.59
C GLN A 191 -21.30 11.22 -12.96
N ARG A 192 -20.70 10.41 -12.09
CA ARG A 192 -19.37 10.70 -11.54
C ARG A 192 -18.37 10.76 -12.69
N ILE A 193 -17.49 11.75 -12.69
CA ILE A 193 -16.41 11.88 -13.69
C ILE A 193 -15.02 11.60 -13.14
N ILE A 194 -14.94 11.32 -11.84
CA ILE A 194 -13.72 10.94 -11.15
C ILE A 194 -13.55 9.42 -11.20
N SER A 195 -12.37 8.99 -11.62
CA SER A 195 -11.90 7.62 -11.60
C SER A 195 -10.95 7.41 -10.43
N MET A 196 -10.68 6.15 -10.08
CA MET A 196 -9.75 5.84 -8.99
C MET A 196 -8.89 4.64 -9.29
N LEU A 197 -7.63 4.73 -8.90
CA LEU A 197 -6.69 3.62 -8.82
C LEU A 197 -6.37 3.36 -7.35
N ASN A 198 -6.78 2.19 -6.87
CA ASN A 198 -6.39 1.65 -5.58
C ASN A 198 -5.07 0.89 -5.75
N LEU A 199 -4.03 1.37 -5.09
CA LEU A 199 -2.74 0.70 -4.99
C LEU A 199 -2.60 0.09 -3.60
N HIS A 200 -2.49 -1.23 -3.60
CA HIS A 200 -2.40 -2.04 -2.41
C HIS A 200 -1.01 -2.71 -2.34
N ARG A 201 -0.39 -2.77 -1.16
CA ARG A 201 0.83 -3.58 -0.94
C ARG A 201 0.48 -4.81 -0.11
N ASN A 202 0.67 -5.99 -0.69
CA ASN A 202 0.40 -7.25 -0.02
C ASN A 202 1.29 -7.42 1.21
N PHE A 203 0.71 -7.98 2.27
CA PHE A 203 1.47 -8.39 3.44
C PHE A 203 2.54 -9.44 3.08
N VAL A 204 3.72 -9.28 3.67
CA VAL A 204 4.86 -10.18 3.51
C VAL A 204 5.07 -10.97 4.80
N ASP A 205 4.91 -12.29 4.71
CA ASP A 205 5.23 -13.20 5.79
C ASP A 205 6.76 -13.26 6.04
N ALA A 206 7.17 -12.93 7.27
CA ALA A 206 8.57 -12.82 7.64
C ALA A 206 9.30 -14.16 7.58
N GLN A 207 8.63 -15.28 7.89
CA GLN A 207 9.23 -16.61 7.83
C GLN A 207 9.52 -17.02 6.38
N THR A 208 8.57 -16.79 5.48
CA THR A 208 8.73 -17.05 4.05
C THR A 208 9.87 -16.23 3.47
N ALA A 209 9.97 -14.95 3.84
CA ALA A 209 11.05 -14.08 3.40
C ALA A 209 12.42 -14.52 3.93
N LEU A 210 12.51 -14.91 5.21
CA LEU A 210 13.73 -15.46 5.82
C LEU A 210 14.22 -16.71 5.09
N ASN A 211 13.31 -17.68 4.85
CA ASN A 211 13.64 -18.91 4.13
C ASN A 211 14.17 -18.62 2.71
N LYS A 212 13.61 -17.61 2.02
CA LYS A 212 14.14 -17.18 0.70
C LYS A 212 15.55 -16.61 0.82
N LEU A 213 15.79 -15.73 1.78
CA LEU A 213 17.11 -15.14 2.01
C LEU A 213 18.17 -16.21 2.30
N GLU A 214 17.87 -17.16 3.18
CA GLU A 214 18.75 -18.28 3.51
C GLU A 214 19.09 -19.12 2.28
N ASN A 215 18.07 -19.51 1.51
CA ASN A 215 18.26 -20.28 0.28
C ASN A 215 19.11 -19.52 -0.75
N ASN A 216 18.88 -18.21 -0.90
CA ASN A 216 19.68 -17.37 -1.78
C ASN A 216 21.15 -17.34 -1.33
N ILE A 217 21.43 -17.16 -0.03
CA ILE A 217 22.79 -17.18 0.52
C ILE A 217 23.47 -18.53 0.27
N VAL A 218 22.82 -19.63 0.66
CA VAL A 218 23.35 -20.99 0.53
C VAL A 218 23.69 -21.33 -0.91
N THR A 219 22.82 -20.94 -1.84
CA THR A 219 22.97 -21.23 -3.27
C THR A 219 24.08 -20.38 -3.89
N GLN A 220 24.07 -19.07 -3.67
CA GLN A 220 25.05 -18.15 -4.26
C GLN A 220 26.49 -18.40 -3.76
N LEU A 221 26.65 -18.82 -2.51
CA LEU A 221 27.95 -19.16 -1.93
C LEU A 221 28.34 -20.64 -2.09
N ASN A 222 27.51 -21.45 -2.72
CA ASN A 222 27.73 -22.89 -2.89
C ASN A 222 28.13 -23.59 -1.57
N TYR A 223 27.45 -23.27 -0.47
CA TYR A 223 27.76 -23.89 0.82
C TYR A 223 27.50 -25.39 0.82
N ASN A 224 26.51 -25.86 0.07
CA ASN A 224 26.28 -27.30 -0.10
C ASN A 224 27.51 -27.99 -0.72
N GLY A 225 28.08 -27.43 -1.79
CA GLY A 225 29.30 -27.95 -2.39
C GLY A 225 30.51 -27.90 -1.46
N THR A 226 30.64 -26.82 -0.67
CA THR A 226 31.72 -26.68 0.34
C THR A 226 31.62 -27.74 1.44
N ILE A 227 30.41 -27.96 1.98
CA ILE A 227 30.15 -29.00 2.99
C ILE A 227 30.46 -30.38 2.41
N GLN A 228 29.92 -30.70 1.23
CA GLN A 228 30.16 -32.00 0.59
C GLN A 228 31.65 -32.26 0.33
N THR A 229 32.37 -31.27 -0.18
CA THR A 229 33.80 -31.39 -0.47
C THR A 229 34.61 -31.60 0.80
N THR A 230 34.32 -30.81 1.84
CA THR A 230 35.04 -30.89 3.12
C THR A 230 34.78 -32.21 3.82
N VAL A 231 33.51 -32.64 3.90
CA VAL A 231 33.15 -33.93 4.52
C VAL A 231 33.81 -35.10 3.78
N ASN A 232 33.79 -35.09 2.44
CA ASN A 232 34.45 -36.14 1.65
C ASN A 232 35.96 -36.21 1.89
N ALA A 233 36.61 -35.09 2.18
CA ALA A 233 38.04 -35.03 2.45
C ALA A 233 38.39 -35.51 3.87
N VAL A 234 37.61 -35.11 4.89
CA VAL A 234 37.99 -35.33 6.31
C VAL A 234 37.43 -36.63 6.90
N LEU A 235 36.22 -37.03 6.51
CA LEU A 235 35.50 -38.15 7.13
C LEU A 235 36.23 -39.50 6.95
N PRO A 236 36.80 -39.86 5.78
CA PRO A 236 37.46 -41.15 5.60
C PRO A 236 38.66 -41.34 6.53
N ALA A 237 39.48 -40.30 6.71
CA ALA A 237 40.63 -40.35 7.61
C ALA A 237 40.20 -40.49 9.08
N ALA A 238 39.14 -39.79 9.49
CA ALA A 238 38.60 -39.90 10.84
C ALA A 238 38.03 -41.32 11.11
N ILE A 239 37.29 -41.88 10.15
CA ILE A 239 36.79 -43.26 10.22
C ILE A 239 37.97 -44.24 10.28
N LYS A 240 38.98 -44.07 9.42
CA LYS A 240 40.17 -44.94 9.40
C LYS A 240 40.89 -44.94 10.74
N ASN A 241 41.04 -43.78 11.37
CA ASN A 241 41.64 -43.69 12.70
C ASN A 241 40.80 -44.40 13.77
N ALA A 242 39.47 -44.27 13.73
CA ALA A 242 38.56 -44.93 14.68
C ALA A 242 38.50 -46.45 14.47
N LEU A 243 38.61 -46.92 13.22
CA LEU A 243 38.61 -48.33 12.86
C LEU A 243 39.99 -48.99 12.98
N ASN A 244 41.08 -48.23 13.16
CA ASN A 244 42.41 -48.83 13.28
C ASN A 244 42.63 -49.44 14.67
N LEU A 245 42.43 -50.76 14.77
CA LEU A 245 42.57 -51.54 16.00
C LEU A 245 43.98 -52.13 16.18
N GLY A 246 44.95 -51.69 15.37
CA GLY A 246 46.32 -52.20 15.35
C GLY A 246 46.48 -53.52 14.57
N PRO A 247 47.70 -54.08 14.48
CA PRO A 247 48.02 -55.18 13.56
C PRO A 247 47.16 -56.44 13.75
N VAL A 248 46.92 -56.83 15.00
CA VAL A 248 46.11 -58.02 15.32
C VAL A 248 44.62 -57.71 15.26
N GLY A 249 44.21 -56.51 15.69
CA GLY A 249 42.80 -56.11 15.68
C GLY A 249 42.25 -55.91 14.27
N ASN A 250 43.07 -55.45 13.33
CA ASN A 250 42.65 -55.17 11.96
C ASN A 250 42.33 -56.43 11.13
N LEU A 251 42.74 -57.63 11.57
CA LEU A 251 42.39 -58.91 10.91
C LEU A 251 40.87 -59.12 10.82
N VAL A 252 40.10 -58.51 11.72
CA VAL A 252 38.63 -58.58 11.67
C VAL A 252 38.04 -57.95 10.40
N TYR A 253 38.79 -57.07 9.72
CA TYR A 253 38.34 -56.43 8.48
C TYR A 253 38.74 -57.19 7.21
N ASP A 254 39.55 -58.25 7.30
CA ASP A 254 39.95 -59.05 6.11
C ASP A 254 38.74 -59.66 5.40
N VAL A 255 37.70 -60.00 6.16
CA VAL A 255 36.43 -60.53 5.65
C VAL A 255 35.66 -59.55 4.75
N VAL A 256 35.97 -58.25 4.84
CA VAL A 256 35.44 -57.22 3.92
C VAL A 256 36.48 -56.70 2.94
N GLY A 257 37.67 -57.32 2.85
CA GLY A 257 38.76 -56.88 1.97
C GLY A 257 39.74 -55.89 2.61
N GLY A 258 39.81 -55.85 3.93
CA GLY A 258 40.76 -55.06 4.71
C GLY A 258 40.21 -53.73 5.22
N LEU A 259 41.03 -53.02 6.01
CA LEU A 259 40.66 -51.78 6.70
C LEU A 259 40.15 -50.70 5.72
N ASP A 260 40.82 -50.48 4.59
CA ASP A 260 40.42 -49.44 3.63
C ASP A 260 39.04 -49.73 3.04
N LYS A 261 38.71 -51.00 2.77
CA LYS A 261 37.39 -51.38 2.29
C LYS A 261 36.31 -51.24 3.36
N ALA A 262 36.64 -51.51 4.62
CA ALA A 262 35.77 -51.25 5.76
C ALA A 262 35.48 -49.75 5.92
N VAL A 263 36.50 -48.89 5.77
CA VAL A 263 36.35 -47.42 5.79
C VAL A 263 35.40 -46.95 4.70
N ASP A 264 35.55 -47.43 3.46
CA ASP A 264 34.67 -47.07 2.35
C ASP A 264 33.21 -47.46 2.62
N LEU A 265 32.97 -48.64 3.18
CA LEU A 265 31.62 -49.12 3.52
C LEU A 265 30.97 -48.23 4.58
N VAL A 266 31.70 -47.89 5.65
CA VAL A 266 31.19 -46.99 6.72
C VAL A 266 30.98 -45.58 6.17
N LYS A 267 31.94 -45.04 5.42
CA LYS A 267 31.85 -43.72 4.78
C LYS A 267 30.57 -43.63 3.94
N ASN A 268 30.37 -44.59 3.03
CA ASN A 268 29.22 -44.58 2.12
C ASN A 268 27.89 -44.71 2.87
N ALA A 269 27.87 -45.39 4.02
CA ALA A 269 26.68 -45.51 4.85
C ALA A 269 26.31 -44.19 5.56
N VAL A 270 27.29 -43.41 6.01
CA VAL A 270 27.04 -42.25 6.89
C VAL A 270 27.18 -40.88 6.22
N ILE A 271 27.88 -40.78 5.07
CA ILE A 271 28.25 -39.49 4.48
C ILE A 271 27.06 -38.57 4.19
N ASN A 272 25.98 -39.11 3.62
CA ASN A 272 24.80 -38.31 3.31
C ASN A 272 24.13 -37.79 4.58
N GLN A 273 24.12 -38.59 5.66
CA GLN A 273 23.54 -38.18 6.93
C GLN A 273 24.37 -37.07 7.59
N VAL A 274 25.70 -37.18 7.54
CA VAL A 274 26.62 -36.16 8.04
C VAL A 274 26.46 -34.84 7.26
N VAL A 275 26.43 -34.90 5.93
CA VAL A 275 26.21 -33.73 5.07
C VAL A 275 24.86 -33.08 5.38
N ASN A 276 23.78 -33.87 5.49
CA ASN A 276 22.44 -33.36 5.81
C ASN A 276 22.41 -32.70 7.19
N ALA A 277 23.01 -33.30 8.21
CA ALA A 277 23.06 -32.72 9.56
C ALA A 277 23.85 -31.41 9.58
N LEU A 278 24.98 -31.33 8.87
CA LEU A 278 25.75 -30.09 8.73
C LEU A 278 24.98 -29.02 7.96
N TYR A 279 24.20 -29.41 6.95
CA TYR A 279 23.33 -28.49 6.22
C TYR A 279 22.20 -27.91 7.11
N GLN A 280 21.58 -28.73 7.95
CA GLN A 280 20.59 -28.24 8.91
C GLN A 280 21.23 -27.32 9.96
N ASN A 281 22.44 -27.64 10.42
CA ASN A 281 23.21 -26.76 11.29
C ASN A 281 23.54 -25.42 10.60
N LEU A 282 23.86 -25.44 9.31
CA LEU A 282 24.08 -24.23 8.52
C LEU A 282 22.85 -23.34 8.51
N LEU A 283 21.68 -23.88 8.15
CA LEU A 283 20.44 -23.11 8.11
C LEU A 283 20.12 -22.49 9.48
N GLN A 284 20.19 -23.29 10.55
CA GLN A 284 19.94 -22.81 11.90
C GLN A 284 20.91 -21.69 12.32
N GLN A 285 22.19 -21.81 11.98
CA GLN A 285 23.17 -20.77 12.29
C GLN A 285 22.99 -19.53 11.42
N LEU A 286 22.63 -19.68 10.14
CA LEU A 286 22.27 -18.54 9.28
C LEU A 286 21.07 -17.78 9.84
N THR A 287 19.99 -18.48 10.24
CA THR A 287 18.84 -17.88 10.92
C THR A 287 19.29 -17.04 12.12
N ASN A 288 20.18 -17.58 12.95
CA ASN A 288 20.66 -16.90 14.15
C ASN A 288 21.47 -15.65 13.81
N GLN A 289 22.39 -15.75 12.85
CA GLN A 289 23.27 -14.65 12.45
C GLN A 289 22.49 -13.52 11.75
N ILE A 290 21.51 -13.87 10.91
CA ILE A 290 20.57 -12.91 10.33
C ILE A 290 19.79 -12.23 11.46
N GLY A 291 19.25 -13.00 12.41
CA GLY A 291 18.51 -12.45 13.55
C GLY A 291 19.33 -11.45 14.39
N MET A 292 20.59 -11.77 14.68
CA MET A 292 21.51 -10.87 15.39
C MET A 292 21.79 -9.59 14.59
N ALA A 293 22.07 -9.73 13.28
CA ALA A 293 22.38 -8.60 12.40
C ALA A 293 21.20 -7.61 12.27
N LEU A 294 19.97 -8.11 12.31
CA LEU A 294 18.76 -7.29 12.12
C LEU A 294 18.23 -6.65 13.40
N THR A 295 18.46 -7.26 14.56
CA THR A 295 17.93 -6.77 15.84
C THR A 295 18.97 -6.08 16.71
N GLY A 296 20.25 -6.08 16.31
CA GLY A 296 21.32 -5.46 17.08
C GLY A 296 21.60 -6.10 18.44
N ASN A 297 21.27 -7.40 18.61
CA ASN A 297 21.45 -8.29 19.79
C ASN A 297 20.18 -8.76 20.55
N ALA A 298 19.02 -8.95 19.92
CA ALA A 298 17.87 -9.58 20.60
C ALA A 298 17.64 -11.03 20.16
N ASN A 299 17.42 -11.92 21.13
CA ASN A 299 17.11 -13.35 21.02
C ASN A 299 16.25 -13.73 19.78
N GLN A 300 16.38 -14.95 19.25
CA GLN A 300 15.78 -15.42 17.97
C GLN A 300 14.29 -15.06 17.73
N GLN A 301 13.47 -14.94 18.79
CA GLN A 301 12.10 -14.40 18.69
C GLN A 301 12.01 -13.01 18.03
N GLY A 302 13.09 -12.21 18.08
CA GLY A 302 13.18 -10.86 17.54
C GLY A 302 13.51 -10.77 16.05
N ALA A 303 14.08 -11.82 15.44
CA ALA A 303 14.47 -11.79 14.02
C ALA A 303 13.25 -11.63 13.11
N LEU A 304 12.23 -12.47 13.34
CA LEU A 304 10.97 -12.44 12.60
C LEU A 304 10.18 -11.15 12.87
N ALA A 305 10.24 -10.61 14.09
CA ALA A 305 9.62 -9.33 14.41
C ALA A 305 10.31 -8.17 13.68
N GLY A 306 11.65 -8.13 13.69
CA GLY A 306 12.45 -7.12 12.97
C GLY A 306 12.27 -7.19 11.46
N LEU A 307 12.31 -8.40 10.88
CA LEU A 307 11.97 -8.65 9.47
C LEU A 307 10.54 -8.26 9.16
N GLY A 308 9.58 -8.60 10.02
CA GLY A 308 8.17 -8.28 9.83
C GLY A 308 7.92 -6.78 9.73
N VAL A 309 8.52 -5.99 10.62
CA VAL A 309 8.43 -4.51 10.58
C VAL A 309 9.12 -3.97 9.33
N LEU A 310 10.32 -4.45 9.01
CA LEU A 310 11.08 -4.02 7.84
C LEU A 310 10.33 -4.30 6.54
N LEU A 311 9.73 -5.49 6.40
CA LEU A 311 9.07 -5.96 5.18
C LEU A 311 7.63 -5.45 5.04
N ASN A 312 7.01 -4.91 6.09
CA ASN A 312 5.63 -4.43 6.08
C ASN A 312 5.49 -2.97 6.58
N PRO A 313 6.21 -2.01 5.99
CA PRO A 313 6.25 -0.65 6.51
C PRO A 313 4.91 0.08 6.42
N TRP A 314 4.04 -0.28 5.47
CA TRP A 314 2.70 0.31 5.34
C TRP A 314 1.76 -0.09 6.50
N ALA A 315 1.98 -1.25 7.11
CA ALA A 315 1.13 -1.80 8.18
C ALA A 315 1.47 -1.25 9.58
N THR A 316 2.45 -0.34 9.68
CA THR A 316 2.90 0.26 10.94
C THR A 316 2.08 1.48 11.33
N ASP A 317 2.07 1.81 12.63
CA ASP A 317 1.49 3.06 13.17
C ASP A 317 2.19 4.31 12.66
N GLU A 318 3.45 4.15 12.29
CA GLU A 318 4.26 5.24 11.76
C GLU A 318 3.86 5.60 10.33
N ALA A 319 3.26 4.69 9.56
CA ALA A 319 2.85 4.96 8.18
C ALA A 319 1.52 5.71 8.12
N ASN A 320 1.60 7.03 7.93
CA ASN A 320 0.45 7.94 7.92
C ASN A 320 -0.03 8.28 6.51
N ALA A 321 0.90 8.56 5.60
CA ALA A 321 0.59 8.97 4.23
C ALA A 321 1.68 8.47 3.26
N ALA A 322 1.43 8.63 1.97
CA ALA A 322 2.40 8.37 0.92
C ALA A 322 2.59 9.61 0.04
N ILE A 323 3.83 9.85 -0.39
CA ILE A 323 4.15 10.72 -1.51
C ILE A 323 4.29 9.85 -2.75
N VAL A 324 3.42 10.07 -3.72
CA VAL A 324 3.36 9.33 -4.98
C VAL A 324 3.89 10.24 -6.08
N THR A 325 4.94 9.80 -6.77
CA THR A 325 5.41 10.45 -7.99
C THR A 325 4.57 9.96 -9.15
N ILE A 326 3.83 10.86 -9.79
CA ILE A 326 2.98 10.55 -10.95
C ILE A 326 3.44 11.39 -12.13
N ARG A 327 3.64 10.73 -13.27
CA ARG A 327 4.02 11.38 -14.52
C ARG A 327 2.80 11.82 -15.32
N ASN A 328 2.81 13.07 -15.82
CA ASN A 328 1.80 13.57 -16.75
C ASN A 328 0.36 13.37 -16.26
N PHE A 329 0.11 13.59 -14.96
CA PHE A 329 -1.20 13.34 -14.35
C PHE A 329 -2.27 14.32 -14.91
N PRO A 330 -3.48 13.87 -15.27
CA PRO A 330 -4.55 14.74 -15.77
C PRO A 330 -4.87 15.92 -14.84
N GLN A 331 -4.79 17.14 -15.37
CA GLN A 331 -4.97 18.38 -14.61
C GLN A 331 -6.30 19.06 -14.89
N THR A 332 -6.74 19.10 -16.15
CA THR A 332 -8.01 19.73 -16.53
C THR A 332 -8.77 18.94 -17.58
N MET A 333 -10.08 19.09 -17.59
CA MET A 333 -11.00 18.47 -18.53
C MET A 333 -11.96 19.50 -19.11
N ASP A 334 -12.41 19.32 -20.36
CA ASP A 334 -13.48 20.16 -20.94
C ASP A 334 -14.88 19.67 -20.53
N LEU A 335 -15.92 20.41 -20.92
CA LEU A 335 -17.32 20.04 -20.62
C LEU A 335 -17.86 18.88 -21.49
N SER A 336 -17.03 18.27 -22.32
CA SER A 336 -17.29 17.03 -23.07
C SER A 336 -16.45 15.86 -22.57
N LEU A 337 -15.82 16.01 -21.40
CA LEU A 337 -15.03 15.01 -20.69
C LEU A 337 -13.69 14.61 -21.33
N ASN A 338 -13.12 15.47 -22.18
CA ASN A 338 -11.77 15.25 -22.72
C ASN A 338 -10.73 15.94 -21.85
N VAL A 339 -9.63 15.25 -21.54
CA VAL A 339 -8.47 15.85 -20.86
C VAL A 339 -7.83 16.89 -21.79
N GLN A 340 -7.65 18.10 -21.27
CA GLN A 340 -7.12 19.25 -22.01
C GLN A 340 -5.69 19.61 -21.58
N SER A 341 -5.30 19.25 -20.36
CA SER A 341 -3.95 19.51 -19.85
C SER A 341 -3.57 18.49 -18.77
N VAL A 342 -2.26 18.38 -18.54
CA VAL A 342 -1.64 17.47 -17.57
C VAL A 342 -0.56 18.22 -16.78
N PHE A 343 -0.29 17.77 -15.56
CA PHE A 343 0.92 18.14 -14.82
C PHE A 343 2.14 17.56 -15.53
N THR A 344 2.80 18.36 -16.38
CA THR A 344 3.82 17.89 -17.32
C THR A 344 5.10 17.48 -16.60
N GLY A 345 5.56 16.25 -16.82
CA GLY A 345 6.72 15.68 -16.14
C GLY A 345 6.32 14.87 -14.90
N ASP A 346 7.30 14.65 -14.01
CA ASP A 346 7.12 13.90 -12.78
C ASP A 346 6.75 14.88 -11.64
N HIS A 347 5.57 14.71 -11.04
CA HIS A 347 5.10 15.52 -9.93
C HIS A 347 4.77 14.68 -8.70
N LEU A 348 4.90 15.29 -7.52
CA LEU A 348 4.69 14.66 -6.23
C LEU A 348 3.30 14.96 -5.67
N PHE A 349 2.54 13.90 -5.38
CA PHE A 349 1.20 13.98 -4.81
C PHE A 349 1.16 13.28 -3.45
N LYS A 350 0.58 13.94 -2.45
CA LYS A 350 0.37 13.32 -1.13
C LYS A 350 -0.99 12.65 -1.09
N TYR A 351 -1.02 11.38 -0.66
CA TYR A 351 -2.24 10.63 -0.40
C TYR A 351 -2.22 10.06 1.01
N THR A 352 -3.34 10.14 1.70
CA THR A 352 -3.48 9.50 3.02
C THR A 352 -3.74 8.01 2.82
N PHE A 353 -3.16 7.16 3.67
CA PHE A 353 -3.54 5.75 3.65
C PHE A 353 -5.00 5.57 4.08
N THR A 354 -5.65 4.52 3.57
CA THR A 354 -7.01 4.18 4.02
C THR A 354 -7.05 3.96 5.53
N PRO A 355 -8.08 4.46 6.24
CA PRO A 355 -8.24 4.23 7.66
C PRO A 355 -8.44 2.73 7.92
N GLY A 356 -7.81 2.24 8.98
CA GLY A 356 -7.86 0.85 9.42
C GLY A 356 -7.27 0.72 10.81
N THR A 357 -7.42 -0.44 11.42
CA THR A 357 -6.66 -0.78 12.63
C THR A 357 -5.17 -0.93 12.29
N ILE A 358 -4.36 -0.85 13.33
CA ILE A 358 -2.94 -1.16 13.28
C ILE A 358 -2.83 -2.59 12.72
N TYR A 359 -1.94 -2.84 11.76
CA TYR A 359 -1.78 -4.11 11.04
C TYR A 359 -2.78 -4.42 9.91
N ASP A 360 -3.79 -3.58 9.68
CA ASP A 360 -4.59 -3.72 8.46
C ASP A 360 -3.75 -3.37 7.24
N GLU A 361 -3.94 -4.17 6.19
CA GLU A 361 -3.45 -3.91 4.85
C GLU A 361 -3.95 -2.53 4.37
N LYS A 362 -3.03 -1.56 4.26
CA LYS A 362 -3.37 -0.18 3.87
C LYS A 362 -3.29 0.02 2.36
N ASP A 363 -4.20 0.84 1.85
CA ASP A 363 -4.30 1.20 0.44
C ASP A 363 -4.01 2.68 0.21
N ILE A 364 -3.56 3.00 -1.00
CA ILE A 364 -3.50 4.37 -1.52
C ILE A 364 -4.59 4.52 -2.58
N LEU A 365 -5.46 5.51 -2.40
CA LEU A 365 -6.57 5.77 -3.33
C LEU A 365 -6.27 7.00 -4.20
N ILE A 366 -5.69 6.77 -5.37
CA ILE A 366 -5.41 7.84 -6.34
C ILE A 366 -6.70 8.16 -7.09
N ARG A 367 -7.32 9.31 -6.80
CA ARG A 367 -8.55 9.79 -7.46
C ARG A 367 -8.24 10.93 -8.43
N GLY A 368 -8.79 10.88 -9.65
CA GLY A 368 -8.53 11.89 -10.68
C GLY A 368 -9.42 11.72 -11.92
N PHE A 369 -9.16 12.51 -12.95
CA PHE A 369 -9.85 12.40 -14.24
C PHE A 369 -9.49 11.11 -14.99
N ASN A 370 -10.23 10.77 -16.05
CA ASN A 370 -9.84 9.69 -16.95
C ASN A 370 -8.51 9.98 -17.66
N GLY A 371 -7.84 8.93 -18.12
CA GLY A 371 -6.53 9.04 -18.78
C GLY A 371 -5.53 8.02 -18.25
N VAL A 372 -4.24 8.32 -18.34
CA VAL A 372 -3.18 7.43 -17.86
C VAL A 372 -2.71 7.88 -16.49
N PHE A 373 -2.73 6.97 -15.52
CA PHE A 373 -2.11 7.15 -14.22
C PHE A 373 -0.76 6.43 -14.25
N ASP A 374 0.32 7.17 -14.52
CA ASP A 374 1.70 6.65 -14.59
C ASP A 374 2.43 6.90 -13.27
N VAL A 375 2.24 5.99 -12.34
CA VAL A 375 2.88 6.05 -11.01
C VAL A 375 4.30 5.53 -11.14
N ARG A 376 5.26 6.39 -10.82
CA ARG A 376 6.70 6.13 -10.98
C ARG A 376 7.35 5.65 -9.70
N LYS A 377 6.91 6.19 -8.57
CA LYS A 377 7.50 5.92 -7.25
C LYS A 377 6.49 6.18 -6.14
N ILE A 378 6.55 5.39 -5.07
CA ILE A 378 5.77 5.61 -3.85
C ILE A 378 6.74 5.67 -2.68
N ASN A 379 6.67 6.76 -1.90
CA ASN A 379 7.45 7.01 -0.70
C ASN A 379 6.52 7.10 0.51
N VAL A 380 6.84 6.43 1.62
CA VAL A 380 6.02 6.46 2.83
C VAL A 380 6.46 7.60 3.76
N VAL A 381 5.47 8.28 4.33
CA VAL A 381 5.63 9.42 5.23
C VAL A 381 5.31 9.01 6.66
N LYS A 382 6.22 9.32 7.58
CA LYS A 382 6.05 9.07 9.02
C LYS A 382 4.94 9.95 9.64
N GLN A 383 4.22 9.45 10.63
CA GLN A 383 3.30 10.21 11.46
C GLN A 383 4.03 11.43 12.08
N GLY A 384 3.47 12.64 11.92
CA GLY A 384 4.08 13.91 12.36
C GLY A 384 4.39 14.92 11.24
N LEU A 385 4.25 14.55 9.97
CA LEU A 385 4.29 15.49 8.84
C LEU A 385 2.92 16.12 8.56
N ILE A 386 2.83 17.42 8.83
CA ILE A 386 1.68 18.28 8.53
C ILE A 386 1.37 18.19 7.01
N GLY A 387 0.13 17.84 6.65
CA GLY A 387 -0.33 17.78 5.25
C GLY A 387 -0.74 19.15 4.69
N GLY A 388 -0.61 19.33 3.38
CA GLY A 388 -1.23 20.46 2.67
C GLY A 388 -0.44 21.17 1.56
N LEU A 389 0.72 20.69 1.09
CA LEU A 389 1.54 21.43 0.11
C LEU A 389 1.96 20.58 -1.10
N VAL A 390 2.03 21.23 -2.27
CA VAL A 390 2.91 20.82 -3.38
C VAL A 390 4.33 20.88 -2.87
N ILE A 391 5.04 19.75 -2.86
CA ILE A 391 6.32 19.60 -2.15
C ILE A 391 7.52 19.56 -3.10
N ASP A 392 7.45 20.23 -4.25
CA ASP A 392 8.52 20.26 -5.25
C ASP A 392 9.85 20.85 -4.69
N ASN A 393 9.91 21.31 -3.43
CA ASN A 393 11.13 21.74 -2.73
C ASN A 393 11.17 21.53 -1.19
N ILE A 394 10.29 20.73 -0.56
CA ILE A 394 10.18 20.66 0.93
C ILE A 394 10.10 19.21 1.46
N VAL A 395 10.93 18.30 0.98
CA VAL A 395 11.19 17.07 1.75
C VAL A 395 12.69 16.80 1.81
N GLY A 396 13.30 17.14 2.95
CA GLY A 396 14.61 16.63 3.32
C GLY A 396 14.52 15.17 3.81
N SER A 397 15.66 14.47 3.73
CA SER A 397 15.87 13.07 4.15
C SER A 397 15.32 12.65 5.53
N PRO A 398 15.25 13.47 6.60
CA PRO A 398 14.85 12.97 7.93
C PRO A 398 13.33 12.77 8.12
N TYR A 399 12.51 13.19 7.15
CA TYR A 399 11.04 13.13 7.23
C TYR A 399 10.42 12.00 6.41
N LEU A 400 11.21 11.40 5.52
CA LEU A 400 10.84 10.21 4.78
C LEU A 400 11.24 9.00 5.61
N LEU A 401 10.38 7.98 5.65
CA LEU A 401 10.85 6.65 5.98
C LEU A 401 11.67 6.17 4.77
N THR A 402 12.95 6.55 4.71
CA THR A 402 13.83 6.19 3.60
C THR A 402 14.38 4.79 3.79
N GLY A 403 14.26 3.93 2.79
CA GLY A 403 14.89 2.61 2.81
C GLY A 403 14.40 1.73 1.67
N VAL A 404 15.24 0.77 1.26
CA VAL A 404 14.96 -0.22 0.20
C VAL A 404 13.64 -0.97 0.41
N PHE A 405 13.17 -1.05 1.65
CA PHE A 405 11.98 -1.79 2.01
C PHE A 405 10.69 -0.95 2.05
N ILE A 406 10.84 0.37 2.03
CA ILE A 406 9.78 1.35 2.28
C ILE A 406 9.33 2.02 0.99
N ASP A 407 10.29 2.33 0.13
CA ASP A 407 10.05 2.91 -1.18
C ASP A 407 9.64 1.82 -2.18
N ILE A 408 8.55 2.04 -2.91
CA ILE A 408 8.27 1.27 -4.13
C ILE A 408 8.79 2.07 -5.31
N THR A 409 9.77 1.51 -6.03
CA THR A 409 10.39 2.14 -7.20
C THR A 409 9.98 1.50 -8.52
N ASP A 410 9.24 0.39 -8.45
CA ASP A 410 8.66 -0.28 -9.61
C ASP A 410 7.47 0.54 -10.14
N PRO A 411 7.54 1.03 -11.38
CA PRO A 411 6.49 1.85 -11.94
C PRO A 411 5.25 1.01 -12.28
N ILE A 412 4.07 1.62 -12.22
CA ILE A 412 2.81 1.05 -12.70
C ILE A 412 2.05 2.08 -13.54
N GLN A 413 1.47 1.62 -14.64
CA GLN A 413 0.60 2.42 -15.49
C GLN A 413 -0.80 1.80 -15.52
N ALA A 414 -1.81 2.63 -15.30
CA ALA A 414 -3.20 2.26 -15.50
C ALA A 414 -3.88 3.26 -16.44
N THR A 415 -4.50 2.78 -17.52
CA THR A 415 -5.39 3.61 -18.34
C THR A 415 -6.78 3.52 -17.75
N VAL A 416 -7.23 4.60 -17.11
CA VAL A 416 -8.47 4.65 -16.35
C VAL A 416 -9.57 5.33 -17.17
N ALA A 417 -10.70 4.64 -17.34
CA ALA A 417 -11.90 5.18 -17.94
C ALA A 417 -12.73 5.96 -16.91
N THR A 418 -13.53 6.92 -17.36
CA THR A 418 -14.39 7.77 -16.52
C THR A 418 -15.33 6.92 -15.67
N ASN A 419 -15.46 7.24 -14.38
CA ASN A 419 -16.36 6.56 -13.42
C ASN A 419 -15.98 5.10 -13.09
N PHE A 420 -14.81 4.62 -13.50
CA PHE A 420 -14.33 3.28 -13.12
C PHE A 420 -13.37 3.33 -11.93
N ARG A 421 -13.36 2.23 -11.18
CA ARG A 421 -12.44 1.98 -10.08
C ARG A 421 -11.53 0.84 -10.50
N TYR A 422 -10.22 0.99 -10.27
CA TYR A 422 -9.19 0.04 -10.63
C TYR A 422 -8.39 -0.35 -9.39
N LYS A 423 -7.91 -1.60 -9.32
CA LYS A 423 -7.04 -2.07 -8.25
C LYS A 423 -5.78 -2.70 -8.83
N ALA A 424 -4.64 -2.50 -8.15
CA ALA A 424 -3.42 -3.27 -8.37
C ALA A 424 -2.76 -3.59 -7.02
N ASN A 425 -2.17 -4.78 -6.94
CA ASN A 425 -1.47 -5.27 -5.75
C ASN A 425 0.03 -5.35 -6.03
N TYR A 426 0.85 -4.83 -5.12
CA TYR A 426 2.29 -5.00 -5.13
C TYR A 426 2.66 -6.24 -4.33
N SER A 427 3.29 -7.21 -4.99
CA SER A 427 3.72 -8.47 -4.38
C SER A 427 5.23 -8.51 -4.22
N PHE A 428 5.67 -9.02 -3.07
CA PHE A 428 7.06 -9.37 -2.83
C PHE A 428 7.46 -10.58 -3.68
N VAL A 429 8.54 -10.43 -4.45
CA VAL A 429 9.07 -11.48 -5.33
C VAL A 429 10.25 -12.17 -4.66
N ASP A 430 11.26 -11.42 -4.21
CA ASP A 430 12.48 -12.01 -3.64
C ASP A 430 13.26 -11.11 -2.66
N LEU A 431 13.93 -11.73 -1.69
CA LEU A 431 14.80 -11.10 -0.68
C LEU A 431 16.21 -11.68 -0.79
N GLY A 432 17.19 -10.82 -0.99
CA GLY A 432 18.58 -11.23 -1.23
C GLY A 432 19.60 -10.27 -0.62
N LEU A 433 20.85 -10.43 -1.03
CA LEU A 433 21.96 -9.56 -0.67
C LEU A 433 22.44 -8.76 -1.89
N LYS A 434 22.89 -7.52 -1.68
CA LYS A 434 23.57 -6.72 -2.71
C LYS A 434 24.89 -7.37 -3.11
N SER A 435 25.59 -7.94 -2.13
CA SER A 435 26.82 -8.70 -2.33
C SER A 435 26.81 -9.99 -1.52
N TYR A 436 27.15 -11.10 -2.18
CA TYR A 436 27.34 -12.41 -1.57
C TYR A 436 28.82 -12.68 -1.27
N THR A 437 29.67 -11.66 -1.19
CA THR A 437 31.10 -11.87 -0.93
C THR A 437 31.32 -12.35 0.51
N ALA A 438 31.88 -13.56 0.67
CA ALA A 438 32.24 -14.10 1.97
C ALA A 438 33.33 -13.24 2.64
N GLN A 439 33.15 -12.95 3.93
CA GLN A 439 34.08 -12.13 4.70
C GLN A 439 35.23 -12.99 5.25
N THR A 440 36.46 -12.49 5.20
CA THR A 440 37.67 -13.22 5.66
C THR A 440 38.29 -12.61 6.91
N ASP A 441 37.51 -11.83 7.66
CA ASP A 441 37.97 -11.04 8.82
C ASP A 441 38.00 -11.84 10.13
N GLY A 442 37.69 -13.13 10.09
CA GLY A 442 37.61 -14.03 11.25
C GLY A 442 36.32 -13.87 12.07
N ASN A 443 35.77 -12.65 12.16
CA ASN A 443 34.54 -12.35 12.89
C ASN A 443 33.28 -12.94 12.24
N HIS A 444 33.31 -13.16 10.93
CA HIS A 444 32.22 -13.80 10.17
C HIS A 444 32.49 -15.27 9.86
N SER A 445 33.47 -15.88 10.53
CA SER A 445 33.74 -17.31 10.39
C SER A 445 32.77 -18.11 11.26
N LEU A 446 32.24 -19.19 10.69
CA LEU A 446 31.38 -20.15 11.38
C LEU A 446 31.98 -21.54 11.21
N THR A 447 32.09 -22.28 12.31
CA THR A 447 32.49 -23.70 12.25
C THR A 447 31.27 -24.57 12.48
N LEU A 448 30.75 -25.16 11.41
CA LEU A 448 29.69 -26.17 11.49
C LEU A 448 30.31 -27.45 12.04
N SER A 449 29.68 -28.07 13.05
CA SER A 449 30.16 -29.34 13.59
C SER A 449 29.03 -30.32 13.83
N VAL A 450 29.25 -31.59 13.51
CA VAL A 450 28.37 -32.69 13.87
C VAL A 450 29.18 -33.86 14.43
N GLN A 451 28.76 -34.37 15.57
CA GLN A 451 29.28 -35.63 16.10
C GLN A 451 28.48 -36.78 15.52
N LEU A 452 29.14 -37.87 15.12
CA LEU A 452 28.47 -39.04 14.55
C LEU A 452 27.39 -39.60 15.50
N ALA A 453 27.63 -39.57 16.81
CA ALA A 453 26.63 -39.94 17.83
C ALA A 453 25.29 -39.20 17.70
N ASN A 454 25.27 -37.99 17.13
CA ASN A 454 24.07 -37.17 16.95
C ASN A 454 23.33 -37.47 15.64
N ILE A 455 23.86 -38.35 14.79
CA ILE A 455 23.19 -38.77 13.57
C ILE A 455 22.03 -39.69 13.93
N ALA A 456 20.83 -39.31 13.50
CA ALA A 456 19.63 -40.08 13.72
C ALA A 456 19.79 -41.50 13.17
N ASN A 457 19.46 -42.50 14.01
CA ASN A 457 19.54 -43.93 13.68
C ASN A 457 20.95 -44.39 13.22
N LEU A 458 22.03 -43.78 13.72
CA LEU A 458 23.39 -44.20 13.38
C LEU A 458 23.60 -45.69 13.67
N ASP A 459 23.12 -46.20 14.80
CA ASP A 459 23.26 -47.61 15.16
C ASP A 459 22.61 -48.55 14.12
N GLY A 460 21.41 -48.22 13.66
CA GLY A 460 20.72 -48.97 12.60
C GLY A 460 21.47 -48.92 11.27
N ILE A 461 22.02 -47.75 10.92
CA ILE A 461 22.83 -47.56 9.71
C ILE A 461 24.10 -48.42 9.76
N LEU A 462 24.84 -48.38 10.88
CA LEU A 462 26.11 -49.10 11.03
C LEU A 462 25.89 -50.62 11.10
N THR A 463 24.89 -51.08 11.85
CA THR A 463 24.55 -52.51 11.93
C THR A 463 23.95 -53.08 10.65
N GLY A 464 23.34 -52.22 9.83
CA GLY A 464 22.79 -52.58 8.53
C GLY A 464 23.83 -52.75 7.42
N ILE A 465 25.12 -52.43 7.65
CA ILE A 465 26.17 -52.63 6.64
C ILE A 465 26.39 -54.15 6.45
N PRO A 466 26.20 -54.70 5.24
CA PRO A 466 26.39 -56.14 5.01
C PRO A 466 27.80 -56.58 5.38
N VAL A 467 27.91 -57.72 6.06
CA VAL A 467 29.17 -58.34 6.55
C VAL A 467 29.88 -57.53 7.65
N LEU A 468 29.94 -56.20 7.55
CA LEU A 468 30.62 -55.33 8.50
C LEU A 468 29.79 -55.02 9.75
N GLY A 469 28.46 -54.97 9.65
CA GLY A 469 27.56 -54.62 10.74
C GLY A 469 27.75 -55.44 12.03
N PRO A 470 27.88 -56.78 11.95
CA PRO A 470 28.20 -57.63 13.12
C PRO A 470 29.60 -57.39 13.72
N ILE A 471 30.54 -56.89 12.92
CA ILE A 471 31.94 -56.64 13.30
C ILE A 471 32.08 -55.29 14.01
N LEU A 472 31.21 -54.33 13.67
CA LEU A 472 31.05 -53.07 14.39
C LEU A 472 30.40 -53.32 15.76
N ASN A 473 31.18 -53.87 16.69
CA ASN A 473 30.76 -54.15 18.07
C ASN A 473 30.58 -52.85 18.88
N GLY A 474 30.15 -52.97 20.15
CA GLY A 474 29.94 -51.82 21.03
C GLY A 474 31.18 -50.92 21.21
N THR A 475 32.38 -51.49 21.22
CA THR A 475 33.64 -50.74 21.37
C THR A 475 33.99 -49.96 20.10
N VAL A 476 33.93 -50.59 18.92
CA VAL A 476 34.20 -49.92 17.62
C VAL A 476 33.14 -48.87 17.32
N LYS A 477 31.88 -49.16 17.65
CA LYS A 477 30.79 -48.17 17.58
C LYS A 477 31.04 -46.97 18.50
N GLY A 478 31.49 -47.22 19.73
CA GLY A 478 31.88 -46.14 20.65
C GLY A 478 32.96 -45.22 20.09
N LEU A 479 33.96 -45.79 19.38
CA LEU A 479 34.99 -45.01 18.69
C LEU A 479 34.44 -44.20 17.51
N LEU A 480 33.56 -44.80 16.69
CA LEU A 480 32.88 -44.10 15.59
C LEU A 480 31.98 -42.97 16.10
N ASN A 481 31.27 -43.18 17.21
CA ASN A 481 30.40 -42.18 17.85
C ASN A 481 31.17 -40.93 18.30
N ASN A 482 32.46 -41.06 18.62
CA ASN A 482 33.32 -39.95 19.03
C ASN A 482 33.89 -39.13 17.88
N ILE A 483 33.64 -39.51 16.62
CA ILE A 483 34.06 -38.71 15.47
C ILE A 483 33.23 -37.44 15.41
N THR A 484 33.91 -36.29 15.44
CA THR A 484 33.34 -34.98 15.12
C THR A 484 33.82 -34.53 13.76
N VAL A 485 32.90 -34.21 12.87
CA VAL A 485 33.18 -33.61 11.57
C VAL A 485 32.91 -32.13 11.66
N SER A 486 33.93 -31.32 11.38
CA SER A 486 33.85 -29.86 11.40
C SER A 486 34.11 -29.28 10.02
N VAL A 487 33.27 -28.33 9.60
CA VAL A 487 33.38 -27.61 8.33
C VAL A 487 33.44 -26.11 8.63
N PRO A 488 34.60 -25.46 8.41
CA PRO A 488 34.69 -24.01 8.51
C PRO A 488 34.07 -23.37 7.26
N ILE A 489 33.26 -22.34 7.47
CA ILE A 489 32.69 -21.50 6.42
C ILE A 489 32.80 -20.03 6.82
N ASN A 490 32.71 -19.16 5.82
CA ASN A 490 32.71 -17.71 6.02
C ASN A 490 31.39 -17.13 5.52
N LEU A 491 30.74 -16.31 6.34
CA LEU A 491 29.47 -15.66 6.03
C LEU A 491 29.68 -14.38 5.22
N PRO A 492 28.71 -13.98 4.37
CA PRO A 492 28.68 -12.65 3.77
C PRO A 492 28.21 -11.61 4.82
N LEU A 493 28.20 -10.33 4.45
CA LEU A 493 27.61 -9.30 5.31
C LEU A 493 26.08 -9.47 5.36
N LEU A 494 25.52 -9.65 6.56
CA LEU A 494 24.09 -9.92 6.77
C LEU A 494 23.29 -8.71 7.27
N GLY A 495 23.94 -7.55 7.40
CA GLY A 495 23.29 -6.32 7.86
C GLY A 495 22.26 -5.77 6.88
N VAL A 496 21.32 -4.96 7.39
CA VAL A 496 20.23 -4.33 6.62
C VAL A 496 20.75 -3.59 5.37
N ASP A 497 21.92 -2.96 5.48
CA ASP A 497 22.54 -2.22 4.39
C ASP A 497 22.95 -3.09 3.20
N ASN A 498 23.19 -4.39 3.42
CA ASN A 498 23.50 -5.33 2.36
C ASN A 498 22.26 -6.08 1.85
N LEU A 499 21.06 -5.83 2.37
CA LEU A 499 19.85 -6.49 1.87
C LEU A 499 19.31 -5.83 0.59
N THR A 500 18.66 -6.63 -0.25
CA THR A 500 17.90 -6.20 -1.42
C THR A 500 16.50 -6.78 -1.41
N LEU A 501 15.51 -5.96 -1.74
CA LEU A 501 14.12 -6.36 -1.92
C LEU A 501 13.72 -6.20 -3.38
N SER A 502 13.03 -7.19 -3.94
CA SER A 502 12.36 -7.07 -5.24
C SER A 502 10.88 -7.39 -5.12
N GLY A 503 10.07 -6.71 -5.94
CA GLY A 503 8.65 -6.96 -6.04
C GLY A 503 8.12 -6.58 -7.42
N SER A 504 6.81 -6.72 -7.60
CA SER A 504 6.15 -6.33 -8.85
C SER A 504 4.67 -6.05 -8.63
N TRP A 505 4.11 -5.20 -9.48
CA TRP A 505 2.69 -4.92 -9.52
C TRP A 505 1.93 -5.98 -10.32
N SER A 506 0.76 -6.36 -9.83
CA SER A 506 -0.24 -7.04 -10.65
C SER A 506 -0.76 -6.11 -11.74
N THR A 507 -1.25 -6.67 -12.84
CA THR A 507 -1.97 -5.89 -13.86
C THR A 507 -3.18 -5.17 -13.22
N PRO A 508 -3.39 -3.88 -13.50
CA PRO A 508 -4.58 -3.17 -13.02
C PRO A 508 -5.87 -3.82 -13.51
N THR A 509 -6.82 -4.06 -12.61
CA THR A 509 -8.14 -4.62 -12.92
C THR A 509 -9.28 -3.74 -12.42
N THR A 510 -10.39 -3.71 -13.15
CA THR A 510 -11.61 -3.00 -12.72
C THR A 510 -12.38 -3.81 -11.68
N TYR A 511 -13.03 -3.14 -10.72
CA TYR A 511 -13.87 -3.78 -9.70
C TYR A 511 -15.11 -2.97 -9.32
#